data_AF-W2SCD6-F1
#
_entry.id   AF-W2SCD6-F1
#
_cell.length_a   1.000
_cell.length_b   1.000
_cell.length_c   1.000
_cell.angle_alpha   90.00
_cell.angle_beta   90.00
_cell.angle_gamma   90.00
#
_symmetry.space_group_name_H-M   'P 1'
#
loop_
_entity.id
_entity.type
_entity.pdbx_description
1 polymer ?
#
loop_
_entity_poly.entity_id
_entity_poly.type
_entity_poly.pdbx_seq_one_letter_code
_entity_poly.pdbx_strand_id
1 'polypeptide(L)'
;MTTPEQTSPTQDPAAADDDIWADSPPSTTRDNSTNQEVLSDLPSIRRQHMTDGYREGLSQGKAKVMQSGFDEGYPIGVVIGLRAGRVLGVLEGCVAAKGVKQRPDVLGRVERLLRDARADLDRRKLMEGLEDSVVAEAKGVPERVEGVLRSWEERVLVTDELSRRQIAD
;
A
#
# COMPACT_ATOMS: atom_id res chain seq x y z
N MET A 1 -52.53 41.15 -13.81
CA MET A 1 -52.42 39.69 -14.07
C MET A 1 -51.11 39.23 -13.47
N THR A 2 -50.97 38.29 -12.54
CA THR A 2 -51.84 37.43 -11.73
C THR A 2 -50.85 36.66 -10.84
N THR A 3 -51.10 36.52 -9.53
CA THR A 3 -50.44 35.56 -8.62
C THR A 3 -50.90 34.11 -8.95
N PRO A 4 -50.26 33.00 -8.49
CA PRO A 4 -50.20 32.57 -7.07
C PRO A 4 -48.88 31.84 -6.63
N GLU A 5 -48.54 31.83 -5.32
CA GLU A 5 -48.43 30.66 -4.36
C GLU A 5 -47.08 29.87 -4.33
N GLN A 6 -46.34 29.82 -3.20
CA GLN A 6 -46.43 28.92 -2.01
C GLN A 6 -45.56 27.64 -2.22
N THR A 7 -44.51 27.32 -1.44
CA THR A 7 -44.52 26.59 -0.16
C THR A 7 -43.07 26.21 0.24
N SER A 8 -42.73 26.24 1.53
CA SER A 8 -41.81 25.26 2.18
C SER A 8 -42.71 24.24 2.91
N PRO A 9 -42.30 23.02 3.36
CA PRO A 9 -40.94 22.51 3.63
C PRO A 9 -40.71 21.02 3.21
N THR A 10 -39.49 20.48 3.33
CA THR A 10 -39.31 19.03 3.55
C THR A 10 -38.13 18.83 4.49
N GLN A 11 -38.47 18.46 5.72
CA GLN A 11 -37.58 17.84 6.70
C GLN A 11 -37.06 16.51 6.14
N ASP A 12 -35.74 16.35 6.10
CA ASP A 12 -35.13 15.01 6.21
C ASP A 12 -34.83 14.78 7.71
N PRO A 13 -35.51 13.84 8.39
CA PRO A 13 -35.32 13.55 9.81
C PRO A 13 -34.19 12.55 10.09
N ALA A 14 -33.20 12.41 9.21
CA ALA A 14 -32.20 11.32 9.28
C ALA A 14 -30.77 11.75 9.62
N ALA A 15 -30.56 12.99 10.07
CA ALA A 15 -29.23 13.51 10.43
C ALA A 15 -29.12 13.94 11.90
N ALA A 16 -29.95 13.36 12.78
CA ALA A 16 -30.03 13.73 14.20
C ALA A 16 -29.57 12.63 15.17
N ASP A 17 -29.02 11.51 14.68
CA ASP A 17 -28.74 10.32 15.50
C ASP A 17 -27.26 9.88 15.56
N ASP A 18 -26.30 10.70 15.13
CA ASP A 18 -24.88 10.31 15.13
C ASP A 18 -23.97 11.17 16.03
N ASP A 19 -24.55 12.06 16.83
CA ASP A 19 -23.78 12.84 17.81
C ASP A 19 -24.04 12.38 19.25
N ILE A 20 -23.76 11.10 19.48
CA ILE A 20 -23.78 10.43 20.80
C ILE A 20 -22.74 11.07 21.75
N TRP A 21 -21.82 11.87 21.22
CA TRP A 21 -20.76 12.57 21.95
C TRP A 21 -21.05 14.05 22.24
N ALA A 22 -22.08 14.64 21.66
CA ALA A 22 -22.45 16.05 21.84
C ALA A 22 -23.45 16.30 22.98
N ASP A 23 -23.35 15.54 24.07
CA ASP A 23 -24.20 15.72 25.25
C ASP A 23 -23.76 16.99 26.02
N SER A 24 -24.15 18.15 25.47
CA SER A 24 -24.11 19.44 26.16
C SER A 24 -25.27 19.47 27.17
N PRO A 25 -25.02 19.61 28.47
CA PRO A 25 -26.10 19.52 29.46
C PRO A 25 -27.06 20.72 29.33
N PRO A 26 -28.39 20.51 29.41
CA PRO A 26 -29.35 21.59 29.50
C PRO A 26 -29.18 22.30 30.85
N SER A 27 -28.85 23.58 30.80
CA SER A 27 -28.79 24.45 31.97
C SER A 27 -30.19 24.68 32.56
N THR A 28 -30.52 23.96 33.64
CA THR A 28 -31.62 24.28 34.55
C THR A 28 -31.09 24.63 35.94
N THR A 29 -31.57 25.77 36.45
CA THR A 29 -31.14 26.45 37.67
C THR A 29 -31.59 25.79 38.98
N ARG A 30 -30.69 25.83 39.98
CA ARG A 30 -30.81 26.07 41.44
C ARG A 30 -30.62 24.93 42.47
N ASP A 31 -29.82 25.31 43.48
CA ASP A 31 -29.60 24.83 44.86
C ASP A 31 -28.83 23.52 45.13
N ASN A 32 -27.50 23.65 45.35
CA ASN A 32 -26.76 23.14 46.53
C ASN A 32 -25.26 23.50 46.46
N SER A 33 -24.92 24.75 46.77
CA SER A 33 -23.57 25.31 46.66
C SER A 33 -22.66 24.86 47.81
N THR A 34 -21.83 23.83 47.60
CA THR A 34 -20.39 23.74 48.01
C THR A 34 -19.78 22.33 47.92
N ASN A 35 -20.59 21.26 47.78
CA ASN A 35 -20.07 19.88 47.65
C ASN A 35 -20.28 19.25 46.26
N GLN A 36 -20.96 19.95 45.34
CA GLN A 36 -21.41 19.37 44.06
C GLN A 36 -20.47 19.66 42.88
N GLU A 37 -19.70 20.76 42.92
CA GLU A 37 -18.76 21.13 41.84
C GLU A 37 -17.58 20.15 41.73
N VAL A 38 -17.07 19.65 42.86
CA VAL A 38 -15.92 18.72 42.88
C VAL A 38 -16.32 17.29 42.47
N LEU A 39 -17.62 16.97 42.46
CA LEU A 39 -18.16 15.63 42.13
C LEU A 39 -18.72 15.52 40.70
N SER A 40 -18.99 16.64 40.01
CA SER A 40 -19.59 16.65 38.66
C SER A 40 -18.58 16.38 37.54
N ASP A 41 -17.30 16.70 37.75
CA ASP A 41 -16.28 16.55 36.72
C ASP A 41 -15.77 15.11 36.63
N LEU A 42 -15.88 14.33 37.70
CA LEU A 42 -15.36 12.96 37.75
C LEU A 42 -16.03 12.00 36.74
N PRO A 43 -17.37 12.05 36.53
CA PRO A 43 -18.02 11.31 35.45
C PRO A 43 -17.62 11.79 34.05
N SER A 44 -17.47 13.10 33.85
CA SER A 44 -17.07 13.69 32.57
C SER A 44 -15.65 13.29 32.19
N ILE A 45 -14.71 13.45 33.13
CA ILE A 45 -13.31 13.02 33.03
C ILE A 45 -13.23 11.51 32.77
N ARG A 46 -14.05 10.69 33.42
CA ARG A 46 -14.09 9.25 33.17
C ARG A 46 -14.56 8.93 31.74
N ARG A 47 -15.60 9.60 31.25
CA ARG A 47 -16.05 9.45 29.85
C ARG A 47 -14.94 9.84 28.90
N GLN A 48 -14.33 11.01 29.11
CA GLN A 48 -13.21 11.50 28.30
C GLN A 48 -12.05 10.50 28.26
N HIS A 49 -11.62 9.96 29.41
CA HIS A 49 -10.58 8.93 29.46
C HIS A 49 -10.98 7.62 28.79
N MET A 50 -12.25 7.20 28.89
CA MET A 50 -12.74 6.01 28.19
C MET A 50 -12.71 6.20 26.67
N THR A 51 -13.12 7.36 26.17
CA THR A 51 -13.10 7.70 24.75
C THR A 51 -11.68 7.80 24.23
N ASP A 52 -10.83 8.53 24.95
CA ASP A 52 -9.43 8.73 24.61
C ASP A 52 -8.70 7.39 24.61
N GLY A 53 -8.95 6.53 25.61
CA GLY A 53 -8.39 5.18 25.70
C GLY A 53 -8.86 4.24 24.60
N TYR A 54 -10.14 4.30 24.21
CA TYR A 54 -10.67 3.49 23.09
C TYR A 54 -10.09 3.94 21.75
N ARG A 55 -10.04 5.26 21.53
CA ARG A 55 -9.45 5.85 20.33
C ARG A 55 -7.97 5.52 20.23
N GLU A 56 -7.24 5.59 21.33
CA GLU A 56 -5.83 5.24 21.40
C GLU A 56 -5.59 3.73 21.24
N GLY A 57 -6.46 2.89 21.80
CA GLY A 57 -6.39 1.44 21.58
C GLY A 57 -6.59 1.06 20.11
N LEU A 58 -7.53 1.72 19.43
CA LEU A 58 -7.75 1.54 17.99
C LEU A 58 -6.57 2.07 17.15
N SER A 59 -6.02 3.22 17.49
CA SER A 59 -4.88 3.81 16.76
C SER A 59 -3.65 2.90 16.88
N GLN A 60 -3.30 2.49 18.10
CA GLN A 60 -2.16 1.61 18.38
C GLN A 60 -2.37 0.22 17.78
N GLY A 61 -3.58 -0.36 17.90
CA GLY A 61 -3.90 -1.67 17.35
C GLY A 61 -3.73 -1.72 15.82
N LYS A 62 -4.26 -0.71 15.12
CA LYS A 62 -4.11 -0.60 13.66
C LYS A 62 -2.65 -0.37 13.26
N ALA A 63 -1.95 0.52 13.95
CA ALA A 63 -0.54 0.81 13.68
C ALA A 63 0.34 -0.43 13.88
N LYS A 64 0.12 -1.21 14.95
CA LYS A 64 0.92 -2.39 15.27
C LYS A 64 0.80 -3.49 14.22
N VAL A 65 -0.42 -3.81 13.78
CA VAL A 65 -0.63 -4.86 12.75
C VAL A 65 -0.06 -4.42 11.41
N MET A 66 -0.27 -3.16 11.02
CA MET A 66 0.27 -2.60 9.79
C MET A 66 1.80 -2.60 9.77
N GLN A 67 2.43 -2.18 10.87
CA GLN A 67 3.88 -2.10 10.95
C GLN A 67 4.54 -3.48 10.95
N SER A 68 3.98 -4.46 11.69
CA SER A 68 4.48 -5.84 11.68
C SER A 68 4.46 -6.43 10.26
N GLY A 69 3.35 -6.27 9.54
CA GLY A 69 3.24 -6.76 8.16
C GLY A 69 4.22 -6.06 7.21
N PHE A 70 4.49 -4.77 7.41
CA PHE A 70 5.50 -4.06 6.62
C PHE A 70 6.91 -4.57 6.95
N ASP A 71 7.26 -4.69 8.23
CA ASP A 71 8.60 -5.11 8.66
C ASP A 71 8.91 -6.55 8.20
N GLU A 72 7.90 -7.41 8.13
CA GLU A 72 8.01 -8.78 7.60
C GLU A 72 8.11 -8.81 6.07
N GLY A 73 7.28 -8.03 5.37
CA GLY A 73 7.25 -8.02 3.91
C GLY A 73 8.35 -7.20 3.24
N TYR A 74 8.87 -6.16 3.90
CA TYR A 74 9.83 -5.22 3.32
C TYR A 74 11.14 -5.89 2.88
N PRO A 75 11.81 -6.73 3.69
CA PRO A 75 13.03 -7.42 3.27
C PRO A 75 12.82 -8.30 2.03
N ILE A 76 11.68 -9.00 1.94
CA ILE A 76 11.33 -9.85 0.81
C ILE A 76 11.11 -9.00 -0.45
N GLY A 77 10.36 -7.91 -0.32
CA GLY A 77 10.14 -6.95 -1.39
C GLY A 77 11.43 -6.31 -1.91
N VAL A 78 12.38 -6.00 -1.03
CA VAL A 78 13.71 -5.50 -1.40
C VAL A 78 14.49 -6.51 -2.24
N VAL A 79 14.52 -7.78 -1.83
CA VAL A 79 15.22 -8.84 -2.58
C VAL A 79 14.62 -9.02 -3.98
N ILE A 80 13.29 -9.07 -4.08
CA ILE A 80 12.59 -9.22 -5.37
C ILE A 80 12.86 -8.00 -6.25
N GLY A 81 12.70 -6.79 -5.70
CA GLY A 81 12.91 -5.54 -6.42
C GLY A 81 14.33 -5.38 -6.92
N LEU A 82 15.34 -5.74 -6.11
CA LEU A 82 16.75 -5.68 -6.50
C LEU A 82 17.06 -6.61 -7.68
N ARG A 83 16.55 -7.83 -7.66
CA ARG A 83 16.79 -8.83 -8.72
C ARG A 83 16.08 -8.47 -10.01
N ALA A 84 14.80 -8.11 -9.93
CA ALA A 84 14.04 -7.64 -11.09
C ALA A 84 14.67 -6.37 -11.69
N GLY A 85 15.06 -5.42 -10.84
CA GLY A 85 15.74 -4.19 -11.25
C GLY A 85 17.09 -4.46 -11.94
N ARG A 86 17.86 -5.44 -11.46
CA ARG A 86 19.11 -5.85 -12.11
C ARG A 86 18.87 -6.39 -13.52
N VAL A 87 17.91 -7.31 -13.68
CA VAL A 87 17.56 -7.87 -15.00
C VAL A 87 17.16 -6.77 -15.98
N LEU A 88 16.24 -5.90 -15.58
CA LEU A 88 15.76 -4.80 -16.41
C LEU A 88 16.87 -3.80 -16.73
N GLY A 89 17.67 -3.41 -15.73
CA GLY A 89 18.77 -2.47 -15.90
C GLY A 89 19.85 -2.96 -16.86
N VAL A 90 20.18 -4.27 -16.84
CA VAL A 90 21.11 -4.85 -17.82
C VAL A 90 20.54 -4.78 -19.23
N LEU A 91 19.27 -5.20 -19.42
CA LEU A 91 18.63 -5.18 -20.74
C LEU A 91 18.49 -3.75 -21.30
N GLU A 92 18.10 -2.79 -20.47
CA GLU A 92 18.03 -1.36 -20.83
C GLU A 92 19.41 -0.80 -21.18
N GLY A 93 20.44 -1.15 -20.40
CA GLY A 93 21.83 -0.81 -20.68
C GLY A 93 22.30 -1.35 -22.02
N CYS A 94 21.96 -2.60 -22.36
CA CYS A 94 22.26 -3.21 -23.66
C CYS A 94 21.59 -2.46 -24.82
N VAL A 95 20.32 -2.06 -24.68
CA VAL A 95 19.62 -1.25 -25.71
C VAL A 95 20.28 0.13 -25.87
N ALA A 96 20.72 0.74 -24.77
CA ALA A 96 21.37 2.05 -24.80
C ALA A 96 22.79 2.01 -25.40
N ALA A 97 23.48 0.87 -25.30
CA ALA A 97 24.87 0.71 -25.70
C ALA A 97 25.10 0.91 -27.20
N LYS A 98 26.09 1.76 -27.54
CA LYS A 98 26.44 2.08 -28.94
C LYS A 98 26.80 0.85 -29.78
N GLY A 99 27.51 -0.13 -29.21
CA GLY A 99 27.92 -1.35 -29.92
C GLY A 99 26.77 -2.31 -30.26
N VAL A 100 25.65 -2.24 -29.55
CA VAL A 100 24.43 -3.00 -29.89
C VAL A 100 23.63 -2.27 -30.96
N LYS A 101 23.57 -0.93 -30.90
CA LYS A 101 22.89 -0.11 -31.92
C LYS A 101 23.46 -0.26 -33.33
N GLN A 102 24.75 -0.59 -33.45
CA GLN A 102 25.39 -0.87 -34.74
C GLN A 102 25.02 -2.25 -35.31
N ARG A 103 24.37 -3.12 -34.52
CA ARG A 103 23.95 -4.48 -34.90
C ARG A 103 22.42 -4.59 -34.78
N PRO A 104 21.66 -4.27 -35.85
CA PRO A 104 20.19 -4.20 -35.79
C PRO A 104 19.53 -5.53 -35.40
N ASP A 105 20.12 -6.67 -35.79
CA ASP A 105 19.60 -8.00 -35.44
C ASP A 105 19.67 -8.28 -33.94
N VAL A 106 20.77 -7.88 -33.30
CA VAL A 106 20.98 -8.02 -31.86
C VAL A 106 20.09 -7.04 -31.11
N LEU A 107 20.00 -5.79 -31.59
CA LEU A 107 19.14 -4.77 -31.02
C LEU A 107 17.67 -5.23 -30.97
N GLY A 108 17.12 -5.72 -32.09
CA GLY A 108 15.74 -6.22 -32.14
C GLY A 108 15.49 -7.46 -31.28
N ARG A 109 16.53 -8.27 -30.99
CA ARG A 109 16.42 -9.37 -30.02
C ARG A 109 16.39 -8.85 -28.58
N VAL A 110 17.29 -7.94 -28.22
CA VAL A 110 17.35 -7.34 -26.87
C VAL A 110 16.10 -6.53 -26.57
N GLU A 111 15.57 -5.78 -27.53
CA GLU A 111 14.31 -5.03 -27.37
C GLU A 111 13.10 -5.95 -27.12
N ARG A 112 13.05 -7.12 -27.78
CA ARG A 112 12.03 -8.14 -27.49
C ARG A 112 12.20 -8.71 -26.09
N LEU A 113 13.42 -9.08 -25.70
CA LEU A 113 13.71 -9.57 -24.35
C LEU A 113 13.35 -8.55 -23.28
N LEU A 114 13.63 -7.26 -23.50
CA LEU A 114 13.27 -6.19 -22.59
C LEU A 114 11.76 -6.04 -22.46
N ARG A 115 11.02 -6.11 -23.58
CA ARG A 115 9.55 -6.06 -23.58
C ARG A 115 8.96 -7.23 -22.78
N ASP A 116 9.46 -8.43 -23.03
CA ASP A 116 9.00 -9.65 -22.36
C ASP A 116 9.35 -9.60 -20.86
N ALA A 117 10.57 -9.16 -20.51
CA ALA A 117 11.00 -8.99 -19.12
C ALA A 117 10.13 -7.98 -18.37
N ARG A 118 9.78 -6.85 -19.00
CA ARG A 118 8.88 -5.85 -18.40
C ARG A 118 7.48 -6.41 -18.17
N ALA A 119 6.99 -7.26 -19.05
CA ALA A 119 5.69 -7.90 -18.88
C ALA A 119 5.72 -8.96 -17.77
N ASP A 120 6.76 -9.79 -17.71
CA ASP A 120 6.90 -10.89 -16.76
C ASP A 120 7.29 -10.45 -15.35
N LEU A 121 8.07 -9.38 -15.23
CA LEU A 121 8.52 -8.81 -13.95
C LEU A 121 7.63 -7.67 -13.45
N ASP A 122 6.50 -7.39 -14.11
CA ASP A 122 5.51 -6.46 -13.54
C ASP A 122 5.01 -7.00 -12.21
N ARG A 123 5.00 -6.14 -11.18
CA ARG A 123 4.63 -6.52 -9.80
C ARG A 123 3.32 -7.31 -9.76
N ARG A 124 2.32 -6.89 -10.53
CA ARG A 124 0.99 -7.54 -10.55
C ARG A 124 1.05 -8.96 -11.08
N LYS A 125 1.80 -9.19 -12.16
CA LYS A 125 1.93 -10.51 -12.78
C LYS A 125 2.85 -11.43 -11.99
N LEU A 126 3.92 -10.86 -11.42
CA LEU A 126 4.85 -11.59 -10.57
C LEU A 126 4.17 -12.14 -9.31
N MET A 127 3.26 -11.36 -8.74
CA MET A 127 2.49 -11.72 -7.54
C MET A 127 1.14 -12.39 -7.86
N GLU A 128 0.79 -12.54 -9.13
CA GLU A 128 -0.49 -13.14 -9.53
C GLU A 128 -0.60 -14.59 -9.04
N GLY A 129 -1.69 -14.91 -8.33
CA GLY A 129 -1.96 -16.25 -7.81
C GLY A 129 -1.21 -16.59 -6.52
N LEU A 130 -0.55 -15.64 -5.87
CA LEU A 130 -0.14 -15.80 -4.47
C LEU A 130 -1.30 -15.45 -3.55
N GLU A 131 -1.68 -16.40 -2.69
CA GLU A 131 -2.62 -16.14 -1.61
C GLU A 131 -1.96 -15.19 -0.58
N ASP A 132 -2.74 -14.24 -0.05
CA ASP A 132 -2.26 -13.29 0.97
C ASP A 132 -1.73 -14.01 2.23
N SER A 133 -2.26 -15.21 2.52
CA SER A 133 -1.78 -16.12 3.57
C SER A 133 -0.35 -16.59 3.33
N VAL A 134 -0.02 -16.97 2.09
CA VAL A 134 1.32 -17.44 1.70
C VAL A 134 2.32 -16.29 1.79
N VAL A 135 1.92 -15.08 1.42
CA VAL A 135 2.77 -13.88 1.53
C VAL A 135 3.01 -13.50 2.99
N ALA A 136 1.98 -13.61 3.84
CA ALA A 136 2.06 -13.29 5.26
C ALA A 136 2.93 -14.28 6.06
N GLU A 137 2.90 -15.58 5.72
CA GLU A 137 3.70 -16.60 6.41
C GLU A 137 5.09 -16.84 5.78
N ALA A 138 5.37 -16.23 4.62
CA ALA A 138 6.61 -16.45 3.89
C ALA A 138 7.82 -15.94 4.67
N LYS A 139 8.73 -16.86 5.03
CA LYS A 139 10.06 -16.52 5.59
C LYS A 139 11.08 -16.11 4.51
N GLY A 140 10.64 -15.78 3.31
CA GLY A 140 11.52 -15.52 2.17
C GLY A 140 10.77 -15.31 0.84
N VAL A 141 11.52 -15.31 -0.27
CA VAL A 141 10.94 -15.17 -1.60
C VAL A 141 10.11 -16.42 -1.94
N PRO A 142 8.85 -16.26 -2.35
CA PRO A 142 8.00 -17.39 -2.76
C PRO A 142 8.61 -18.16 -3.93
N GLU A 143 8.52 -19.49 -3.92
CA GLU A 143 9.19 -20.38 -4.90
C GLU A 143 8.81 -20.05 -6.37
N ARG A 144 7.54 -19.71 -6.61
CA ARG A 144 7.08 -19.25 -7.93
C ARG A 144 7.85 -18.01 -8.40
N VAL A 145 7.97 -17.01 -7.52
CA VAL A 145 8.67 -15.75 -7.81
C VAL A 145 10.16 -16.02 -8.03
N GLU A 146 10.76 -16.87 -7.19
CA GLU A 146 12.14 -17.31 -7.31
C GLU A 146 12.42 -17.96 -8.67
N GLY A 147 11.54 -18.87 -9.13
CA GLY A 147 11.67 -19.54 -10.42
C GLY A 147 11.64 -18.58 -11.61
N VAL A 148 10.73 -17.60 -11.58
CA VAL A 148 10.65 -16.56 -12.63
C VAL A 148 11.91 -15.70 -12.65
N LEU A 149 12.37 -15.24 -11.47
CA LEU A 149 13.57 -14.41 -11.36
C LEU A 149 14.82 -15.16 -11.84
N ARG A 150 15.01 -16.42 -11.42
CA ARG A 150 16.13 -17.26 -11.87
C ARG A 150 16.14 -17.46 -13.38
N SER A 151 14.98 -17.79 -13.97
CA SER A 151 14.85 -17.95 -15.43
C SER A 151 15.31 -16.69 -16.16
N TRP A 152 14.97 -15.50 -15.66
CA TRP A 152 15.39 -14.24 -16.27
C TRP A 152 16.87 -13.92 -16.05
N GLU A 153 17.40 -14.19 -14.86
CA GLU A 153 18.84 -14.04 -14.56
C GLU A 153 19.70 -14.92 -15.49
N GLU A 154 19.30 -16.17 -15.70
CA GLU A 154 19.96 -17.09 -16.64
C GLU A 154 19.90 -16.58 -18.09
N ARG A 155 18.73 -16.12 -18.55
CA ARG A 155 18.56 -15.57 -19.90
C ARG A 155 19.45 -14.33 -20.15
N VAL A 156 19.60 -13.47 -19.14
CA VAL A 156 20.47 -12.29 -19.23
C VAL A 156 21.94 -12.69 -19.26
N LEU A 157 22.38 -13.63 -18.41
CA LEU A 157 23.76 -14.12 -18.40
C LEU A 157 24.17 -14.75 -19.73
N VAL A 158 23.30 -15.58 -20.32
CA VAL A 158 23.53 -16.16 -21.65
C VAL A 158 23.68 -15.07 -22.72
N THR A 159 22.94 -13.96 -22.59
CA THR A 159 23.03 -12.83 -23.54
C THR A 159 24.36 -12.07 -23.39
N ASP A 160 24.88 -11.94 -22.17
CA ASP A 160 26.20 -11.32 -21.90
C ASP A 160 27.34 -12.18 -22.46
N GLU A 161 27.33 -13.49 -22.22
CA GLU A 161 28.36 -14.41 -22.70
C GLU A 161 28.43 -14.48 -24.23
N LEU A 162 27.28 -14.51 -24.91
CA LEU A 162 27.21 -14.47 -26.37
C LEU A 162 27.73 -13.15 -26.94
N SER A 163 27.47 -12.03 -26.24
CA SER A 163 27.98 -10.72 -26.64
C SER A 163 29.49 -10.61 -26.46
N ARG A 164 30.07 -11.18 -25.40
CA ARG A 164 31.52 -11.19 -25.17
C ARG A 164 32.27 -12.06 -26.16
N ARG A 165 31.72 -13.24 -26.52
CA ARG A 165 32.38 -14.14 -27.48
C ARG A 165 32.43 -13.55 -28.90
N GLN A 166 31.41 -12.82 -29.32
CA GLN A 166 31.39 -12.17 -30.65
C GLN A 166 32.29 -10.93 -30.79
N ILE A 167 32.93 -10.46 -29.71
CA ILE A 167 33.87 -9.33 -29.74
C ILE A 167 35.33 -9.83 -29.77
N ALA A 168 35.56 -11.12 -29.47
CA ALA A 168 36.88 -11.72 -29.43
C ALA A 168 37.32 -12.37 -30.76
N ASP A 169 36.41 -12.53 -31.72
CA ASP A 169 36.65 -12.90 -33.12
C ASP A 169 36.53 -11.65 -34.01
#